data_AF-A0A934L9U3-F1
#
_entry.id   AF-A0A934L9U3-F1
#
_cell.length_a   1.000
_cell.length_b   1.000
_cell.length_c   1.000
_cell.angle_alpha   90.00
_cell.angle_beta   90.00
_cell.angle_gamma   90.00
#
_symmetry.space_group_name_H-M   'P 1'
#
loop_
_entity.id
_entity.type
_entity.pdbx_description
1 polymer ?
#
loop_
_entity_poly.entity_id
_entity_poly.type
_entity_poly.pdbx_seq_one_letter_code
_entity_poly.pdbx_strand_id
1 'polypeptide(L)'
;MNVDLKQVEEAAKELYIRALKILPPDVKSGIAALSQRETDATAKSILGTMIRNISVAEDTANLLCQDTGIPIYNVAIGRGVNVDGYALKQAIRAGCERATREHPLRSSVVHPVTRKNEHSSCGRGVPVIHIDFSGRDETLEIEMIPKGSGSENSSWLKMAIPAEGVDA
;
A
#
# COMPACT_ATOMS: atom_id res chain seq x y z
N MET A 1 -17.17 -17.82 11.51
CA MET A 1 -15.71 -17.95 11.32
C MET A 1 -14.92 -17.38 12.50
N ASN A 2 -14.06 -18.18 13.15
CA ASN A 2 -13.05 -17.68 14.10
C ASN A 2 -11.74 -17.38 13.36
N VAL A 3 -11.16 -16.21 13.59
CA VAL A 3 -9.95 -15.77 12.87
C VAL A 3 -8.68 -16.25 13.57
N ASP A 4 -7.78 -16.88 12.82
CA ASP A 4 -6.41 -17.17 13.28
C ASP A 4 -5.52 -15.94 13.08
N LEU A 5 -5.08 -15.35 14.18
CA LEU A 5 -4.25 -14.15 14.16
C LEU A 5 -2.86 -14.37 13.53
N LYS A 6 -2.34 -15.60 13.54
CA LYS A 6 -1.09 -15.89 12.84
C LYS A 6 -1.26 -15.80 11.33
N GLN A 7 -2.42 -16.23 10.81
CA GLN A 7 -2.73 -16.08 9.39
C GLN A 7 -2.93 -14.62 9.01
N VAL A 8 -3.52 -13.79 9.89
CA VAL A 8 -3.60 -12.34 9.67
C VAL A 8 -2.21 -11.71 9.59
N GLU A 9 -1.31 -12.08 10.51
CA GLU A 9 0.06 -11.57 10.53
C GLU A 9 0.81 -11.93 9.23
N GLU A 10 0.74 -13.20 8.81
CA GLU A 10 1.36 -13.64 7.56
C GLU A 10 0.73 -12.98 6.32
N ALA A 11 -0.60 -12.82 6.29
CA ALA A 11 -1.28 -12.14 5.21
C ALA A 11 -0.87 -10.66 5.13
N ALA A 12 -0.82 -9.95 6.26
CA ALA A 12 -0.40 -8.56 6.32
C ALA A 12 1.05 -8.35 5.85
N LYS A 13 1.94 -9.29 6.18
CA LYS A 13 3.33 -9.31 5.70
C LYS A 13 3.40 -9.50 4.19
N GLU A 14 2.75 -10.56 3.69
CA GLU A 14 2.78 -10.95 2.29
C GLU A 14 2.17 -9.87 1.38
N LEU A 15 1.05 -9.28 1.80
CA LEU A 15 0.41 -8.19 1.07
C LEU A 15 1.35 -6.99 0.91
N TYR A 16 2.09 -6.61 1.96
CA TYR A 16 3.04 -5.51 1.88
C TYR A 16 4.19 -5.82 0.91
N ILE A 17 4.77 -7.02 0.99
CA ILE A 17 5.86 -7.42 0.09
C ILE A 17 5.40 -7.44 -1.37
N ARG A 18 4.22 -8.03 -1.64
CA ARG A 18 3.69 -8.13 -3.00
C ARG A 18 3.36 -6.78 -3.60
N ALA A 19 2.72 -5.90 -2.83
CA ALA A 19 2.35 -4.55 -3.28
C ALA A 19 3.56 -3.69 -3.70
N LEU A 20 4.76 -4.00 -3.19
CA LEU A 20 6.00 -3.30 -3.53
C LEU A 20 6.74 -3.87 -4.75
N LYS A 21 6.36 -5.06 -5.21
CA LYS A 21 7.11 -5.80 -6.26
C LYS A 21 6.28 -6.07 -7.51
N ILE A 22 4.96 -6.22 -7.36
CA ILE A 22 4.08 -6.68 -8.44
C ILE A 22 3.01 -5.63 -8.68
N LEU A 23 2.94 -5.11 -9.90
CA LEU A 23 1.85 -4.22 -10.29
C LEU A 23 0.60 -5.02 -10.71
N PRO A 24 -0.60 -4.49 -10.43
CA PRO A 24 -1.85 -5.04 -10.95
C PRO A 24 -1.84 -5.17 -12.50
N PRO A 25 -2.46 -6.23 -13.06
CA PRO A 25 -2.47 -6.47 -14.51
C PRO A 25 -3.07 -5.33 -15.34
N ASP A 26 -4.10 -4.66 -14.82
CA ASP A 26 -4.75 -3.52 -15.45
C ASP A 26 -3.82 -2.31 -15.56
N VAL A 27 -3.03 -2.03 -14.51
CA VAL A 27 -2.00 -0.97 -14.52
C VAL A 27 -0.93 -1.28 -15.57
N LYS A 28 -0.44 -2.53 -15.62
CA LYS A 28 0.57 -2.95 -16.61
C LYS A 28 0.05 -2.80 -18.04
N SER A 29 -1.19 -3.25 -18.30
CA SER A 29 -1.85 -3.09 -19.61
C SER A 29 -2.06 -1.63 -19.98
N GLY A 30 -2.42 -0.78 -19.01
CA GLY A 30 -2.58 0.66 -19.21
C GLY A 30 -1.29 1.35 -19.65
N ILE A 31 -0.17 1.06 -18.96
CA ILE A 31 1.16 1.60 -19.30
C ILE A 31 1.61 1.11 -20.68
N ALA A 32 1.40 -0.18 -20.99
CA ALA A 32 1.74 -0.73 -22.31
C ALA A 32 0.96 -0.05 -23.43
N ALA A 33 -0.36 0.12 -23.25
CA ALA A 33 -1.21 0.80 -24.23
C ALA A 33 -0.84 2.29 -24.38
N LEU A 34 -0.43 2.97 -23.30
CA LEU A 34 0.09 4.35 -23.36
C LEU A 34 1.37 4.41 -24.19
N SER A 35 2.33 3.52 -23.92
CA SER A 35 3.61 3.48 -24.63
C SER A 35 3.47 3.21 -26.13
N GLN A 36 2.43 2.48 -26.56
CA GLN A 36 2.18 2.18 -27.97
C GLN A 36 1.62 3.39 -28.74
N ARG A 37 0.81 4.23 -28.09
CA ARG A 37 0.16 5.39 -28.72
C ARG A 37 0.89 6.72 -28.54
N GLU A 38 1.85 6.78 -27.62
CA GLU A 38 2.61 8.00 -27.34
C GLU A 38 3.44 8.44 -28.54
N THR A 39 3.34 9.73 -28.87
CA THR A 39 4.01 10.36 -30.01
C THR A 39 5.16 11.27 -29.56
N ASP A 40 5.13 11.78 -28.33
CA ASP A 40 6.24 12.55 -27.76
C ASP A 40 7.43 11.64 -27.45
N ALA A 41 8.60 11.98 -27.99
CA ALA A 41 9.80 11.14 -27.89
C ALA A 41 10.29 10.98 -26.45
N THR A 42 10.18 12.04 -25.64
CA THR A 42 10.61 12.03 -24.25
C THR A 42 9.66 11.19 -23.40
N ALA A 43 8.35 11.41 -23.52
CA ALA A 43 7.34 10.63 -22.83
C ALA A 43 7.43 9.13 -23.17
N LYS A 44 7.63 8.80 -24.45
CA LYS A 44 7.81 7.42 -24.90
C LYS A 44 9.05 6.76 -24.27
N SER A 45 10.15 7.49 -24.17
CA SER A 45 11.36 7.01 -23.48
C SER A 45 11.10 6.74 -21.99
N ILE A 46 10.36 7.62 -21.31
CA ILE A 46 10.01 7.47 -19.89
C ILE A 46 9.13 6.23 -19.68
N LEU A 47 8.08 6.07 -20.50
CA LEU A 47 7.20 4.89 -20.45
C LEU A 47 7.99 3.59 -20.70
N GLY A 48 8.93 3.60 -21.65
CA GLY A 48 9.83 2.48 -21.89
C GLY A 48 10.68 2.11 -20.67
N THR A 49 11.22 3.11 -19.97
CA THR A 49 11.94 2.91 -18.69
C THR A 49 11.02 2.33 -17.61
N MET A 50 9.78 2.83 -17.50
CA MET A 50 8.81 2.29 -16.54
C MET A 50 8.50 0.82 -16.81
N ILE A 51 8.23 0.45 -18.07
CA ILE A 51 7.97 -0.94 -18.48
C ILE A 51 9.18 -1.83 -18.16
N ARG A 52 10.40 -1.37 -18.47
CA ARG A 52 11.63 -2.10 -18.15
C ARG A 52 11.79 -2.28 -16.64
N ASN A 53 11.54 -1.25 -15.85
CA ASN A 53 11.62 -1.32 -14.39
C ASN A 53 10.62 -2.34 -13.81
N ILE A 54 9.40 -2.37 -14.34
CA ILE A 54 8.38 -3.35 -13.95
C ILE A 54 8.86 -4.78 -14.23
N SER A 55 9.36 -5.05 -15.44
CA SER A 55 9.91 -6.37 -15.80
C SER A 55 11.04 -6.75 -14.85
N VAL A 56 12.02 -5.88 -14.65
CA VAL A 56 13.18 -6.15 -13.78
C VAL A 56 12.74 -6.44 -12.34
N ALA A 57 11.79 -5.66 -11.80
CA ALA A 57 11.28 -5.88 -10.44
C ALA A 57 10.62 -7.26 -10.30
N GLU A 58 9.77 -7.66 -11.25
CA GLU A 58 9.10 -8.96 -11.22
C GLU A 58 10.09 -10.12 -11.47
N ASP A 59 10.97 -10.02 -12.48
CA ASP A 59 11.93 -11.06 -12.87
C ASP A 59 12.99 -11.34 -11.79
N THR A 60 13.36 -10.31 -11.02
CA THR A 60 14.40 -10.41 -9.99
C THR A 60 13.85 -10.38 -8.56
N ALA A 61 12.51 -10.41 -8.41
CA ALA A 61 11.81 -10.26 -7.14
C ALA A 61 12.28 -9.03 -6.33
N ASN A 62 12.58 -7.93 -7.04
CA ASN A 62 13.09 -6.68 -6.49
C ASN A 62 11.97 -5.64 -6.34
N LEU A 63 12.25 -4.56 -5.60
CA LEU A 63 11.30 -3.48 -5.38
C LEU A 63 11.12 -2.64 -6.66
N LEU A 64 9.88 -2.24 -6.93
CA LEU A 64 9.54 -1.34 -8.04
C LEU A 64 10.05 0.10 -7.81
N CYS A 65 10.12 0.52 -6.55
CA CYS A 65 10.48 1.87 -6.14
C CYS A 65 11.31 1.80 -4.85
N GLN A 66 12.27 2.71 -4.70
CA GLN A 66 13.04 2.86 -3.45
C GLN A 66 12.18 3.32 -2.28
N ASP A 67 11.09 4.04 -2.55
CA ASP A 67 10.13 4.44 -1.54
C ASP A 67 9.11 3.33 -1.30
N THR A 68 9.27 2.60 -0.20
CA THR A 68 8.35 1.50 0.18
C THR A 68 7.11 2.00 0.93
N GLY A 69 6.89 3.32 0.95
CA GLY A 69 5.66 3.95 1.37
C GLY A 69 5.35 3.89 2.87
N ILE A 70 4.28 4.59 3.24
CA ILE A 70 3.63 4.50 4.54
C ILE A 70 2.63 3.35 4.48
N PRO A 71 2.71 2.37 5.40
CA PRO A 71 1.82 1.23 5.37
C PRO A 71 0.42 1.61 5.86
N ILE A 72 -0.57 1.45 4.99
CA ILE A 72 -1.99 1.63 5.27
C ILE A 72 -2.68 0.27 5.06
N TYR A 73 -3.47 -0.17 6.03
CA TYR A 73 -4.28 -1.37 5.94
C TYR A 73 -5.76 -0.99 6.08
N ASN A 74 -6.55 -1.30 5.07
CA ASN A 74 -8.01 -1.25 5.13
C ASN A 74 -8.52 -2.65 5.46
N VAL A 75 -9.35 -2.76 6.49
CA VAL A 75 -9.85 -4.04 6.98
C VAL A 75 -11.37 -4.01 6.98
N ALA A 76 -12.00 -4.89 6.22
CA ALA A 76 -13.45 -5.06 6.24
C ALA A 76 -13.84 -6.36 6.94
N ILE A 77 -14.62 -6.25 8.03
CA ILE A 77 -15.07 -7.38 8.84
C ILE A 77 -16.50 -7.74 8.46
N GLY A 78 -16.69 -8.94 7.92
CA GLY A 78 -17.99 -9.48 7.54
C GLY A 78 -18.81 -10.03 8.71
N ARG A 79 -20.03 -10.46 8.41
CA ARG A 79 -20.94 -11.11 9.36
C ARG A 79 -20.39 -12.45 9.82
N GLY A 80 -20.65 -12.82 11.07
CA GLY A 80 -20.21 -14.11 11.61
C GLY A 80 -18.70 -14.26 11.78
N VAL A 81 -17.92 -13.19 11.57
CA VAL A 81 -16.49 -13.15 11.87
C VAL A 81 -16.30 -12.82 13.35
N ASN A 82 -15.64 -13.72 14.07
CA ASN A 82 -15.31 -13.55 15.48
C ASN A 82 -13.80 -13.33 15.64
N VAL A 83 -13.41 -12.14 16.09
CA VAL A 83 -12.02 -11.76 16.31
C VAL A 83 -11.94 -10.63 17.35
N ASP A 84 -10.91 -10.67 18.20
CA ASP A 84 -10.56 -9.53 19.05
C ASP A 84 -9.96 -8.42 18.18
N GLY A 85 -10.61 -7.25 18.14
CA GLY A 85 -10.18 -6.13 17.31
C GLY A 85 -8.84 -5.51 17.71
N TYR A 86 -8.45 -5.57 18.98
CA TYR A 86 -7.13 -5.12 19.42
C TYR A 86 -6.06 -6.12 18.96
N ALA A 87 -6.29 -7.41 19.18
CA ALA A 87 -5.37 -8.46 18.77
C ALA A 87 -5.21 -8.51 17.23
N LEU A 88 -6.29 -8.25 16.48
CA LEU A 88 -6.26 -8.08 15.03
C LEU A 88 -5.30 -6.97 14.61
N LYS A 89 -5.40 -5.79 15.23
CA LYS A 89 -4.48 -4.66 14.96
C LYS A 89 -3.04 -5.00 15.29
N GLN A 90 -2.78 -5.75 16.37
CA GLN A 90 -1.43 -6.20 16.73
C GLN A 90 -0.86 -7.19 15.72
N ALA A 91 -1.68 -8.14 15.23
CA ALA A 91 -1.27 -9.09 14.20
C ALA A 91 -0.89 -8.38 12.88
N ILE A 92 -1.70 -7.41 12.44
CA ILE A 92 -1.40 -6.59 11.24
C ILE A 92 -0.08 -5.82 11.45
N ARG A 93 0.10 -5.21 12.62
CA ARG A 93 1.34 -4.50 12.95
C ARG A 93 2.55 -5.42 12.92
N ALA A 94 2.45 -6.61 13.52
CA ALA A 94 3.53 -7.59 13.51
C ALA A 94 3.90 -8.00 12.07
N GLY A 95 2.90 -8.23 11.21
CA GLY A 95 3.13 -8.53 9.79
C GLY A 95 3.86 -7.40 9.05
N CYS A 96 3.48 -6.15 9.31
CA CYS A 96 4.15 -4.97 8.76
C CYS A 96 5.61 -4.84 9.23
N GLU A 97 5.88 -5.04 10.52
CA GLU A 97 7.25 -4.99 11.06
C GLU A 97 8.11 -6.11 10.48
N ARG A 98 7.55 -7.32 10.36
CA ARG A 98 8.23 -8.48 9.76
C ARG A 98 8.53 -8.26 8.28
N ALA A 99 7.58 -7.74 7.51
CA ALA A 99 7.82 -7.40 6.11
C ALA A 99 9.03 -6.45 5.97
N THR A 100 9.14 -5.48 6.86
CA THR A 100 10.24 -4.50 6.82
C THR A 100 11.58 -5.06 7.30
N ARG A 101 11.58 -5.91 8.33
CA ARG A 101 12.83 -6.42 8.94
C ARG A 101 13.36 -7.67 8.25
N GLU A 102 12.48 -8.50 7.70
CA GLU A 102 12.84 -9.77 7.02
C GLU A 102 13.17 -9.56 5.53
N HIS A 103 12.80 -8.41 4.95
CA HIS A 103 13.03 -8.08 3.53
C HIS A 103 13.67 -6.70 3.38
N PRO A 104 14.32 -6.40 2.24
CA PRO A 104 15.08 -5.16 2.06
C PRO A 104 14.20 -3.92 1.82
N LEU A 105 13.21 -3.66 2.69
CA LEU A 105 12.31 -2.52 2.58
C LEU A 105 12.92 -1.27 3.23
N ARG A 106 12.57 -0.09 2.71
CA ARG A 106 13.05 1.19 3.22
C ARG A 106 12.03 1.84 4.16
N SER A 107 12.19 1.61 5.46
CA SER A 107 11.38 2.31 6.48
C SER A 107 11.48 3.82 6.32
N SER A 108 10.36 4.46 5.98
CA SER A 108 10.26 5.92 5.81
C SER A 108 9.55 6.62 6.98
N VAL A 109 9.21 5.85 8.03
CA VAL A 109 8.49 6.32 9.21
C VAL A 109 9.47 6.72 10.29
N VAL A 110 9.30 7.93 10.83
CA VAL A 110 10.14 8.48 11.90
C VAL A 110 9.30 8.97 13.08
N HIS A 111 9.86 8.94 14.27
CA HIS A 111 9.22 9.52 15.44
C HIS A 111 9.00 11.04 15.23
N PRO A 112 7.81 11.58 15.52
CA PRO A 112 7.44 12.94 15.11
C PRO A 112 8.30 14.05 15.75
N VAL A 113 8.80 13.82 16.98
CA VAL A 113 9.65 14.79 17.70
C VAL A 113 11.14 14.52 17.48
N THR A 114 11.63 13.37 17.96
CA THR A 114 13.06 13.01 17.90
C THR A 114 13.58 12.68 16.50
N ARG A 115 12.71 12.47 15.51
CA ARG A 115 13.07 12.05 14.14
C ARG A 115 13.77 10.70 14.04
N LYS A 116 13.83 9.92 15.13
CA LYS A 116 14.39 8.56 15.13
C LYS A 116 13.58 7.64 14.23
N ASN A 117 14.26 6.86 13.39
CA ASN A 117 13.66 5.78 12.61
C ASN A 117 13.86 4.45 13.36
N GLU A 118 12.79 3.68 13.57
CA GLU A 118 12.86 2.37 14.22
C GLU A 118 13.13 1.23 13.23
N HIS A 119 13.33 1.57 11.95
CA HIS A 119 13.64 0.65 10.85
C HIS A 119 12.65 -0.51 10.73
N SER A 120 11.36 -0.22 10.93
CA SER A 120 10.28 -1.21 10.92
C SER A 120 9.07 -0.81 10.07
N SER A 121 9.14 0.34 9.40
CA SER A 121 8.02 1.02 8.72
C SER A 121 6.82 1.27 9.63
N CYS A 122 6.98 1.10 10.94
CA CYS A 122 5.97 1.32 11.95
C CYS A 122 6.40 2.47 12.86
N GLY A 123 5.41 3.04 13.55
CA GLY A 123 5.61 4.19 14.43
C GLY A 123 4.36 4.47 15.26
N ARG A 124 4.31 5.64 15.88
CA ARG A 124 3.11 6.11 16.57
C ARG A 124 2.00 6.34 15.54
N GLY A 125 0.92 5.56 15.62
CA GLY A 125 -0.18 5.62 14.65
C GLY A 125 0.13 4.99 13.28
N VAL A 126 1.26 4.30 13.14
CA VAL A 126 1.67 3.63 11.89
C VAL A 126 2.02 2.15 12.19
N PRO A 127 1.49 1.16 11.46
CA PRO A 127 0.65 1.29 10.25
C PRO A 127 -0.68 1.96 10.54
N VAL A 128 -1.19 2.70 9.54
CA VAL A 128 -2.54 3.24 9.60
C VAL A 128 -3.49 2.07 9.36
N ILE A 129 -4.43 1.83 10.27
CA ILE A 129 -5.37 0.71 10.17
C ILE A 129 -6.79 1.26 10.23
N HIS A 130 -7.48 1.22 9.09
CA HIS A 130 -8.89 1.52 8.97
C HIS A 130 -9.68 0.23 9.11
N ILE A 131 -10.70 0.25 9.97
CA ILE A 131 -11.62 -0.87 10.15
C ILE A 131 -13.00 -0.41 9.73
N ASP A 132 -13.63 -1.20 8.86
CA ASP A 132 -15.02 -1.08 8.49
C ASP A 132 -15.71 -2.44 8.56
N PHE A 133 -17.03 -2.46 8.44
CA PHE A 133 -17.86 -3.66 8.49
C PHE A 133 -18.58 -3.87 7.18
N SER A 134 -18.67 -5.12 6.74
CA SER A 134 -19.37 -5.48 5.51
C SER A 134 -20.51 -6.45 5.75
N GLY A 135 -21.47 -6.50 4.82
CA GLY A 135 -22.57 -7.46 4.84
C GLY A 135 -22.18 -8.87 4.36
N ARG A 136 -20.92 -9.10 3.96
CA ARG A 136 -20.46 -10.41 3.47
C ARG A 136 -20.38 -11.41 4.62
N ASP A 137 -20.87 -12.62 4.42
CA ASP A 137 -20.83 -13.65 5.44
C ASP A 137 -19.43 -14.27 5.54
N GLU A 138 -18.98 -14.50 6.76
CA GLU A 138 -17.75 -15.20 7.12
C GLU A 138 -16.49 -14.72 6.37
N THR A 139 -16.42 -13.43 6.07
CA THR A 139 -15.35 -12.83 5.27
C THR A 139 -14.57 -11.79 6.08
N LEU A 140 -13.25 -11.95 6.17
CA LEU A 140 -12.34 -10.90 6.61
C LEU A 140 -11.50 -10.47 5.40
N GLU A 141 -11.63 -9.22 5.00
CA GLU A 141 -10.89 -8.66 3.87
C GLU A 141 -9.82 -7.70 4.39
N ILE A 142 -8.60 -7.82 3.86
CA ILE A 142 -7.47 -6.96 4.20
C ILE A 142 -6.87 -6.45 2.89
N GLU A 143 -6.89 -5.14 2.71
CA GLU A 143 -6.19 -4.44 1.64
C GLU A 143 -5.00 -3.70 2.24
N MET A 144 -3.82 -3.86 1.64
CA MET A 144 -2.61 -3.15 2.03
C MET A 144 -2.22 -2.18 0.93
N ILE A 145 -2.01 -0.92 1.30
CA ILE A 145 -1.60 0.16 0.41
C ILE A 145 -0.25 0.72 0.90
N PRO A 146 0.86 0.52 0.16
CA PRO A 146 2.15 1.12 0.49
C PRO A 146 2.22 2.54 -0.10
N LYS A 147 1.64 3.52 0.59
CA LYS A 147 1.47 4.88 0.04
C LYS A 147 2.80 5.62 -0.01
N GLY A 148 3.36 5.81 -1.21
CA GLY A 148 4.61 6.56 -1.41
C GLY A 148 4.48 8.03 -1.01
N SER A 149 5.46 8.57 -0.30
CA SER A 149 5.40 9.90 0.32
C SER A 149 5.30 11.02 -0.72
N GLY A 150 5.95 10.86 -1.88
CA GLY A 150 5.83 11.84 -2.97
C GLY A 150 4.40 11.95 -3.50
N SER A 151 3.73 10.82 -3.68
CA SER A 151 2.33 10.78 -4.11
C SER A 151 1.35 11.18 -3.02
N GLU A 152 1.72 11.06 -1.75
CA GLU A 152 0.93 11.55 -0.61
C GLU A 152 0.99 13.07 -0.52
N ASN A 153 2.16 13.67 -0.75
CA ASN A 153 2.34 15.12 -0.76
C ASN A 153 1.61 15.82 -1.92
N SER A 154 1.18 15.08 -2.94
CA SER A 154 0.35 15.59 -4.04
C SER A 154 -1.16 15.58 -3.71
N SER A 155 -1.56 15.06 -2.55
CA SER A 155 -2.94 15.18 -2.06
C SER A 155 -3.23 16.64 -1.69
N TRP A 156 -4.39 17.15 -2.11
CA TRP A 156 -4.83 18.52 -1.83
C TRP A 156 -6.25 18.54 -1.29
N LEU A 157 -6.58 19.61 -0.55
CA LEU A 157 -7.91 19.85 0.02
C LEU A 157 -8.35 21.27 -0.37
N LYS A 158 -9.52 21.39 -1.01
CA LYS A 158 -10.22 22.67 -1.23
C LYS A 158 -11.58 22.58 -0.57
N MET A 159 -11.94 23.61 0.20
CA MET A 159 -13.28 23.78 0.72
C MET A 159 -14.10 24.55 -0.30
N ALA A 160 -14.78 23.84 -1.19
CA ALA A 160 -15.61 24.49 -2.20
C ALA A 160 -16.82 25.18 -1.56
N ILE A 161 -17.15 26.37 -2.05
CA ILE A 161 -18.43 27.01 -1.70
C ILE A 161 -19.54 26.46 -2.60
N PRO A 162 -20.82 26.48 -2.17
CA PRO A 162 -21.93 25.96 -2.98
C PRO A 162 -22.07 26.55 -4.39
N ALA A 163 -21.49 27.74 -4.63
CA ALA A 163 -21.52 28.42 -5.93
C ALA A 163 -20.37 28.02 -6.88
N GLU A 164 -19.35 27.28 -6.41
CA GLU A 164 -18.30 26.75 -7.29
C GLU A 164 -18.87 25.61 -8.14
N GLY A 165 -19.12 25.90 -9.42
CA GLY A 165 -19.55 24.93 -10.42
C GLY A 165 -18.39 24.22 -11.11
N VAL A 166 -18.65 23.63 -12.29
CA VAL A 166 -17.63 22.88 -13.07
C VAL A 166 -16.49 23.79 -13.59
N ASP A 167 -16.75 25.09 -13.72
CA ASP A 167 -15.80 26.08 -14.25
C ASP A 167 -14.92 26.74 -13.16
N ALA A 168 -14.98 26.26 -11.91
CA ALA A 168 -14.31 26.85 -10.73
C ALA A 168 -12.97 26.20 -10.33
#